data_AF-A0AB37L2M8-F1
#
_entry.id   AF-A0AB37L2M8-F1
#
_cell.length_a   1.000
_cell.length_b   1.000
_cell.length_c   1.000
_cell.angle_alpha   90.00
_cell.angle_beta   90.00
_cell.angle_gamma   90.00
#
_symmetry.space_group_name_H-M   'P 1'
#
loop_
_entity.id
_entity.type
_entity.pdbx_description
1 polymer ?
#
loop_
_entity_poly.entity_id
_entity_poly.type
_entity_poly.pdbx_seq_one_letter_code
_entity_poly.pdbx_strand_id
1 'polypeptide(L)'
;MNMIDNRTTFLIGAGTPLDLDLPQGTIKPSTRNITDEVCSPYTDYLDPSNSITTVKDIYDKLKMAYPPDHSNPFLRKAPEPNVHFEHLFHVLEMLYSYGWVWDGKCHNANLFPAFAPFTLPNMEFDRNNLSSVMKQFVLRIMDIINGYDTVFRNRKYKENEWYRDFYQQFGKGSDFFVFNYDTTIEDSIGNYEDGFEPDGIQDVFKRFNPKRLFENPEKVATINHLHGCINYYFSSYKNANQDIYTNLSHDLYKYPNYDIVKDMMIGRGQGQPTCQSGETYYASPIVTGLRKPDKLNCVPFDFYHANLTNCIIRNPRLVIAGYSFGDLYCNNLLERMHFLHGNRRRIVVIDFLDIPKKDRMHGGYWLSQNMGSFLCRAAECGTFDEVVEQLYKNEDPKTGALYSDNGCLMVLFNGFKHAAACSNDIESFLNS
;
A
#
# COMPACT_ATOMS: atom_id res chain seq x y z
N MET A 1 5.17 -24.52 20.53
CA MET A 1 6.62 -24.58 20.24
C MET A 1 7.17 -23.18 20.45
N ASN A 2 7.75 -22.94 21.64
CA ASN A 2 8.18 -21.63 22.11
C ASN A 2 9.58 -21.30 21.60
N MET A 3 9.65 -20.56 20.49
CA MET A 3 10.69 -19.56 20.32
C MET A 3 9.98 -18.27 19.95
N ILE A 4 9.99 -17.30 20.87
CA ILE A 4 9.74 -15.91 20.50
C ILE A 4 10.89 -15.57 19.56
N ASP A 5 10.57 -15.48 18.27
CA ASP A 5 11.50 -14.97 17.30
C ASP A 5 11.66 -13.48 17.66
N ASN A 6 12.88 -13.01 17.93
CA ASN A 6 13.14 -11.61 18.30
C ASN A 6 13.00 -10.66 17.09
N ARG A 7 12.14 -11.02 16.14
CA ARG A 7 11.95 -10.30 14.90
C ARG A 7 11.07 -9.09 15.11
N THR A 8 11.30 -8.08 14.28
CA THR A 8 10.49 -6.86 14.25
C THR A 8 9.63 -6.88 12.99
N THR A 9 8.34 -6.65 13.16
CA THR A 9 7.42 -6.47 12.04
C THR A 9 7.40 -5.01 11.63
N PHE A 10 7.73 -4.73 10.37
CA PHE A 10 7.68 -3.40 9.77
C PHE A 10 6.51 -3.31 8.81
N LEU A 11 5.66 -2.30 8.98
CA LEU A 11 4.60 -1.92 8.04
C LEU A 11 5.02 -0.62 7.39
N ILE A 12 5.30 -0.67 6.09
CA ILE A 12 5.85 0.44 5.33
C ILE A 12 4.81 0.94 4.34
N GLY A 13 4.28 2.14 4.58
CA GLY A 13 3.37 2.82 3.68
C GLY A 13 4.06 3.80 2.74
N ALA A 14 3.29 4.35 1.80
CA ALA A 14 3.77 5.29 0.78
C ALA A 14 4.28 6.64 1.34
N GLY A 15 4.13 6.90 2.65
CA GLY A 15 4.67 8.08 3.31
C GLY A 15 6.20 8.07 3.46
N THR A 16 6.84 6.90 3.55
CA THR A 16 8.29 6.81 3.77
C THR A 16 9.15 7.39 2.62
N PRO A 17 8.86 7.14 1.32
CA PRO A 17 9.64 7.74 0.24
C PRO A 17 9.33 9.23 0.01
N LEU A 18 8.32 9.82 0.67
CA LEU A 18 8.00 11.25 0.48
C LEU A 18 9.12 12.17 0.99
N ASP A 19 9.95 11.70 1.90
CA ASP A 19 11.11 12.43 2.44
C ASP A 19 12.37 12.30 1.58
N LEU A 20 12.34 11.50 0.50
CA LEU A 20 13.47 11.40 -0.40
C LEU A 20 13.72 12.75 -1.09
N ASP A 21 15.01 13.08 -1.19
CA ASP A 21 15.51 14.20 -1.96
C ASP A 21 15.58 13.78 -3.44
N LEU A 22 14.59 14.21 -4.22
CA LEU A 22 14.44 13.84 -5.63
C LEU A 22 14.74 15.04 -6.55
N PRO A 23 15.34 14.83 -7.73
CA PRO A 23 15.56 15.87 -8.73
C PRO A 23 14.27 16.59 -9.11
N GLN A 24 14.38 17.88 -9.43
CA GLN A 24 13.27 18.69 -9.91
C GLN A 24 12.57 18.00 -11.10
N GLY A 25 11.24 17.92 -11.06
CA GLY A 25 10.42 17.26 -12.08
C GLY A 25 10.11 15.80 -11.78
N THR A 26 10.76 15.16 -10.80
CA THR A 26 10.37 13.81 -10.34
C THR A 26 9.09 13.90 -9.51
N ILE A 27 8.06 13.15 -9.89
CA ILE A 27 6.78 13.14 -9.16
C ILE A 27 6.94 12.30 -7.89
N LYS A 28 6.70 12.90 -6.72
CA LYS A 28 6.62 12.17 -5.45
C LYS A 28 5.32 11.36 -5.40
N PRO A 29 5.32 10.13 -4.85
CA PRO A 29 4.16 9.23 -4.85
C PRO A 29 3.12 9.59 -3.78
N SER A 30 2.81 10.87 -3.60
CA SER A 30 1.74 11.29 -2.69
C SER A 30 0.37 10.99 -3.30
N THR A 31 -0.63 10.71 -2.44
CA THR A 31 -2.02 10.50 -2.86
C THR A 31 -2.52 11.60 -3.77
N ARG A 32 -2.18 12.86 -3.48
CA ARG A 32 -2.54 14.01 -4.30
C ARG A 32 -1.89 13.94 -5.69
N ASN A 33 -0.57 13.80 -5.76
CA ASN A 33 0.13 13.78 -7.04
C ASN A 33 -0.32 12.63 -7.94
N ILE A 34 -0.55 11.45 -7.36
CA ILE A 34 -1.08 10.30 -8.10
C ILE A 34 -2.49 10.63 -8.61
N THR A 35 -3.35 11.20 -7.77
CA THR A 35 -4.72 11.60 -8.15
C THR A 35 -4.71 12.61 -9.29
N ASP A 36 -3.85 13.62 -9.23
CA ASP A 36 -3.71 14.64 -10.26
C ASP A 36 -3.26 14.00 -11.59
N GLU A 37 -2.30 13.07 -11.56
CA GLU A 37 -1.78 12.39 -12.76
C GLU A 37 -2.81 11.46 -13.42
N VAL A 38 -3.56 10.68 -12.63
CA VAL A 38 -4.60 9.79 -13.18
C VAL A 38 -5.82 10.57 -13.67
N CYS A 39 -6.04 11.81 -13.22
CA CYS A 39 -7.11 12.65 -13.76
C CYS A 39 -6.81 13.20 -15.16
N SER A 40 -5.56 13.13 -15.64
CA SER A 40 -5.19 13.59 -16.97
C SER A 40 -5.91 12.76 -18.07
N PRO A 41 -6.23 13.35 -19.24
CA PRO A 41 -6.90 12.63 -20.33
C PRO A 41 -6.14 11.37 -20.77
N TYR A 42 -6.86 10.32 -21.15
CA TYR A 42 -6.31 9.04 -21.59
C TYR A 42 -6.31 8.93 -23.11
N THR A 43 -5.36 8.16 -23.65
CA THR A 43 -5.27 7.91 -25.08
C THR A 43 -6.28 6.85 -25.48
N ASP A 44 -7.09 7.16 -26.50
CA ASP A 44 -7.83 6.16 -27.24
C ASP A 44 -6.91 5.53 -28.30
N TYR A 45 -6.64 4.24 -28.18
CA TYR A 45 -5.76 3.53 -29.12
C TYR A 45 -6.45 3.24 -30.47
N LEU A 46 -7.77 3.33 -30.54
CA LEU A 46 -8.54 3.13 -31.77
C LEU A 46 -8.75 4.45 -32.51
N ASP A 47 -8.87 5.56 -31.79
CA ASP A 47 -8.91 6.91 -32.34
C ASP A 47 -7.99 7.86 -31.56
N PRO A 48 -6.69 7.95 -31.93
CA PRO A 48 -5.74 8.81 -31.23
C PRO A 48 -6.08 10.31 -31.25
N SER A 49 -7.02 10.75 -32.09
CA SER A 49 -7.51 12.13 -32.13
C SER A 49 -8.55 12.43 -31.05
N ASN A 50 -9.15 11.39 -30.47
CA ASN A 50 -10.10 11.46 -29.37
C ASN A 50 -9.41 11.20 -28.03
N SER A 51 -9.65 12.06 -27.05
CA SER A 51 -9.12 11.91 -25.70
C SER A 51 -10.19 11.44 -24.74
N ILE A 52 -9.92 10.39 -23.97
CA ILE A 52 -10.89 9.82 -23.02
C ILE A 52 -10.79 10.54 -21.67
N THR A 53 -11.90 11.13 -21.21
CA THR A 53 -11.97 11.94 -19.98
C THR A 53 -12.68 11.26 -18.82
N THR A 54 -13.14 10.01 -18.97
CA THR A 54 -14.01 9.31 -18.01
C THR A 54 -13.53 9.40 -16.55
N VAL A 55 -12.22 9.34 -16.29
CA VAL A 55 -11.67 9.44 -14.92
C VAL A 55 -11.86 10.83 -14.32
N LYS A 56 -11.69 11.88 -15.13
CA LYS A 56 -11.95 13.26 -14.72
C LYS A 56 -13.44 13.48 -14.45
N ASP A 57 -14.30 12.92 -15.30
CA ASP A 57 -15.75 12.99 -15.10
C ASP A 57 -16.19 12.30 -13.80
N ILE A 58 -15.59 11.14 -13.48
CA ILE A 58 -15.78 10.46 -12.18
C ILE A 58 -15.31 11.36 -11.02
N TYR A 59 -14.11 11.95 -11.13
CA TYR A 59 -13.55 12.80 -10.09
C TYR A 59 -14.46 14.00 -9.80
N ASP A 60 -14.90 14.72 -10.83
CA ASP A 60 -15.74 15.91 -10.68
C ASP A 60 -17.09 15.54 -10.06
N LYS A 61 -17.67 14.42 -10.49
CA LYS A 61 -18.93 13.94 -9.93
C LYS A 61 -18.81 13.52 -8.46
N LEU A 62 -17.73 12.84 -8.08
CA LEU A 62 -17.46 12.52 -6.68
C LEU A 62 -17.22 13.80 -5.86
N LYS A 63 -16.46 14.77 -6.38
CA LYS A 63 -16.25 16.06 -5.70
C LYS A 63 -17.55 16.83 -5.45
N MET A 64 -18.58 16.64 -6.27
CA MET A 64 -19.90 17.25 -6.07
C MET A 64 -20.79 16.48 -5.07
N ALA A 65 -20.66 15.15 -5.01
CA ALA A 65 -21.61 14.29 -4.31
C ALA A 65 -21.09 13.70 -2.99
N TYR A 66 -19.78 13.51 -2.84
CA TYR A 66 -19.22 12.95 -1.60
C TYR A 66 -19.43 13.91 -0.43
N PRO A 67 -19.63 13.39 0.79
CA PRO A 67 -19.62 14.23 1.98
C PRO A 67 -18.30 14.99 2.10
N PRO A 68 -18.33 16.27 2.50
CA PRO A 68 -17.12 17.00 2.85
C PRO A 68 -16.35 16.27 3.94
N ASP A 69 -15.02 16.29 3.84
CA ASP A 69 -14.19 15.76 4.89
C ASP A 69 -14.17 16.74 6.06
N HIS A 70 -15.03 16.48 7.04
CA HIS A 70 -15.11 17.24 8.28
C HIS A 70 -14.04 16.84 9.28
N SER A 71 -13.06 16.02 8.89
CA SER A 71 -11.91 15.74 9.74
C SER A 71 -11.15 17.00 10.10
N ASN A 72 -11.34 18.17 9.46
CA ASN A 72 -10.79 19.45 9.96
C ASN A 72 -11.80 20.62 9.88
N PRO A 73 -12.58 20.89 10.95
CA PRO A 73 -13.56 21.97 11.04
C PRO A 73 -12.95 23.36 11.29
N PHE A 74 -11.61 23.48 11.39
CA PHE A 74 -10.89 24.73 11.63
C PHE A 74 -10.09 25.24 10.42
N LEU A 75 -10.07 24.49 9.31
CA LEU A 75 -9.69 25.07 8.04
C LEU A 75 -10.59 26.29 7.79
N ARG A 76 -9.98 27.48 7.62
CA ARG A 76 -10.71 28.70 7.21
C ARG A 76 -11.37 28.54 5.82
N LYS A 77 -11.08 27.45 5.12
CA LYS A 77 -11.71 27.03 3.87
C LYS A 77 -12.82 26.04 4.19
N ALA A 78 -13.93 26.14 3.45
CA ALA A 78 -15.00 25.17 3.56
C ALA A 78 -14.43 23.74 3.40
N PRO A 79 -14.84 22.78 4.25
CA PRO A 79 -14.40 21.39 4.10
C PRO A 79 -14.79 20.92 2.70
N GLU A 80 -13.88 20.20 2.05
CA GLU A 80 -14.09 19.66 0.72
C GLU A 80 -14.12 18.14 0.77
N PRO A 81 -14.82 17.48 -0.16
CA PRO A 81 -14.73 16.04 -0.33
C PRO A 81 -13.30 15.57 -0.58
N ASN A 82 -12.87 14.57 0.18
CA ASN A 82 -11.58 13.90 0.01
C ASN A 82 -11.72 12.77 -1.03
N VAL A 83 -11.51 13.13 -2.30
CA VAL A 83 -11.54 12.20 -3.43
C VAL A 83 -10.11 11.96 -3.90
N HIS A 84 -9.72 10.69 -4.05
CA HIS A 84 -8.37 10.29 -4.45
C HIS A 84 -8.39 9.10 -5.42
N PHE A 85 -7.23 8.80 -6.01
CA PHE A 85 -7.08 7.81 -7.08
C PHE A 85 -7.70 6.43 -6.77
N GLU A 86 -7.64 5.95 -5.52
CA GLU A 86 -8.30 4.69 -5.17
C GLU A 86 -9.84 4.74 -5.30
N HIS A 87 -10.47 5.87 -4.94
CA HIS A 87 -11.90 6.06 -5.19
C HIS A 87 -12.21 6.03 -6.70
N LEU A 88 -11.37 6.70 -7.50
CA LEU A 88 -11.54 6.76 -8.95
C LEU A 88 -11.41 5.36 -9.58
N PHE A 89 -10.38 4.61 -9.18
CA PHE A 89 -10.16 3.26 -9.67
C PHE A 89 -11.31 2.32 -9.26
N HIS A 90 -11.79 2.43 -8.03
CA HIS A 90 -12.94 1.66 -7.57
C HIS A 90 -14.19 1.93 -8.42
N VAL A 91 -14.48 3.19 -8.76
CA VAL A 91 -15.62 3.51 -9.63
C VAL A 91 -15.42 2.93 -11.04
N LEU A 92 -14.20 2.97 -11.60
CA LEU A 92 -13.92 2.33 -12.89
C LEU A 92 -14.21 0.83 -12.87
N GLU A 93 -13.81 0.12 -11.81
CA GLU A 93 -14.10 -1.31 -11.63
C GLU A 93 -15.61 -1.57 -11.59
N MET A 94 -16.37 -0.70 -10.90
CA MET A 94 -17.81 -0.83 -10.80
C MET A 94 -18.53 -0.54 -12.12
N LEU A 95 -18.14 0.51 -12.84
CA LEU A 95 -18.66 0.79 -14.17
C LEU A 95 -18.34 -0.36 -15.15
N TYR A 96 -17.14 -0.93 -15.06
CA TYR A 96 -16.74 -2.06 -15.90
C TYR A 96 -17.56 -3.30 -15.60
N SER A 97 -17.72 -3.64 -14.31
CA SER A 97 -18.45 -4.83 -13.89
C SER A 97 -19.95 -4.75 -14.17
N TYR A 98 -20.58 -3.62 -13.86
CA TYR A 98 -22.02 -3.45 -14.01
C TYR A 98 -22.44 -3.12 -15.44
N GLY A 99 -21.56 -2.48 -16.23
CA GLY A 99 -21.84 -2.06 -17.60
C GLY A 99 -22.26 -3.21 -18.52
N TRP A 100 -21.76 -4.43 -18.31
CA TRP A 100 -22.19 -5.60 -19.08
C TRP A 100 -23.65 -5.98 -18.84
N VAL A 101 -24.14 -5.82 -17.61
CA VAL A 101 -25.54 -6.09 -17.27
C VAL A 101 -26.44 -4.99 -17.81
N TRP A 102 -26.05 -3.72 -17.62
CA TRP A 102 -26.83 -2.57 -18.11
C TRP A 102 -26.95 -2.52 -19.63
N ASP A 103 -25.94 -3.01 -20.36
CA ASP A 103 -25.98 -3.17 -21.82
C ASP A 103 -26.88 -4.35 -22.29
N GLY A 104 -27.41 -5.16 -21.36
CA GLY A 104 -28.17 -6.38 -21.69
C GLY A 104 -27.30 -7.51 -22.29
N LYS A 105 -25.98 -7.45 -22.12
CA LYS A 105 -25.00 -8.35 -22.76
C LYS A 105 -24.43 -9.41 -21.80
N CYS A 106 -24.79 -9.39 -20.52
CA CYS A 106 -24.36 -10.41 -19.57
C CYS A 106 -25.25 -11.64 -19.64
N HIS A 107 -24.73 -12.73 -20.19
CA HIS A 107 -25.41 -14.04 -20.27
C HIS A 107 -24.79 -15.11 -19.36
N ASN A 108 -23.86 -14.71 -18.48
CA ASN A 108 -23.17 -15.61 -17.57
C ASN A 108 -23.54 -15.26 -16.12
N ALA A 109 -24.27 -16.15 -15.46
CA ALA A 109 -24.71 -15.96 -14.07
C ALA A 109 -23.53 -15.79 -13.09
N ASN A 110 -22.34 -16.35 -13.40
CA ASN A 110 -21.16 -16.19 -12.56
C ASN A 110 -20.50 -14.81 -12.69
N LEU A 111 -20.86 -14.02 -13.71
CA LEU A 111 -20.35 -12.67 -13.99
C LEU A 111 -21.45 -11.60 -13.85
N PHE A 112 -22.54 -11.94 -13.15
CA PHE A 112 -23.69 -11.07 -12.98
C PHE A 112 -23.66 -10.47 -11.56
N PRO A 113 -23.28 -9.19 -11.38
CA PRO A 113 -23.35 -8.53 -10.09
C PRO A 113 -24.77 -8.62 -9.53
N ALA A 114 -24.93 -9.23 -8.36
CA ALA A 114 -26.24 -9.48 -7.78
C ALA A 114 -27.06 -8.19 -7.56
N PHE A 115 -26.38 -7.05 -7.35
CA PHE A 115 -27.02 -5.75 -7.14
C PHE A 115 -27.34 -4.97 -8.43
N ALA A 116 -26.83 -5.41 -9.59
CA ALA A 116 -27.00 -4.68 -10.86
C ALA A 116 -28.45 -4.32 -11.24
N PRO A 117 -29.47 -5.17 -11.00
CA PRO A 117 -30.86 -4.83 -11.32
C PRO A 117 -31.44 -3.65 -10.51
N PHE A 118 -30.80 -3.28 -9.40
CA PHE A 118 -31.30 -2.27 -8.47
C PHE A 118 -30.57 -0.93 -8.59
N THR A 119 -29.64 -0.79 -9.54
CA THR A 119 -28.83 0.41 -9.70
C THR A 119 -28.58 0.72 -11.16
N LEU A 120 -28.41 2.01 -11.48
CA LEU A 120 -28.02 2.53 -12.78
C LEU A 120 -27.05 3.71 -12.61
N PRO A 121 -26.10 3.89 -13.54
CA PRO A 121 -25.13 4.97 -13.47
C PRO A 121 -25.82 6.29 -13.81
N ASN A 122 -25.67 7.30 -12.96
CA ASN A 122 -26.12 8.66 -13.26
C ASN A 122 -25.08 9.47 -14.07
N MET A 123 -24.39 8.84 -15.02
CA MET A 123 -23.41 9.48 -15.90
C MET A 123 -23.27 8.68 -17.18
N GLU A 124 -22.93 9.36 -18.27
CA GLU A 124 -22.54 8.70 -19.50
C GLU A 124 -21.07 8.24 -19.41
N PHE A 125 -20.78 7.09 -20.01
CA PHE A 125 -19.43 6.57 -20.16
C PHE A 125 -19.42 5.55 -21.31
N ASP A 126 -18.26 5.40 -21.96
CA ASP A 126 -18.05 4.32 -22.93
C ASP A 126 -17.43 3.09 -22.25
N ARG A 127 -18.22 2.03 -22.14
CA ARG A 127 -17.78 0.73 -21.59
C ARG A 127 -16.59 0.15 -22.34
N ASN A 128 -16.51 0.35 -23.66
CA ASN A 128 -15.44 -0.23 -24.48
C ASN A 128 -14.06 0.36 -24.12
N ASN A 129 -14.04 1.60 -23.63
CA ASN A 129 -12.81 2.29 -23.24
C ASN A 129 -12.32 1.91 -21.84
N LEU A 130 -13.20 1.45 -20.94
CA LEU A 130 -12.88 1.23 -19.53
C LEU A 130 -11.70 0.27 -19.31
N SER A 131 -11.61 -0.84 -20.07
CA SER A 131 -10.49 -1.78 -19.91
C SER A 131 -9.15 -1.15 -20.27
N SER A 132 -9.12 -0.31 -21.31
CA SER A 132 -7.91 0.43 -21.71
C SER A 132 -7.56 1.49 -20.68
N VAL A 133 -8.56 2.23 -20.19
CA VAL A 133 -8.38 3.28 -19.17
C VAL A 133 -7.84 2.68 -17.86
N MET A 134 -8.41 1.60 -17.34
CA MET A 134 -7.92 0.95 -16.11
C MET A 134 -6.47 0.48 -16.25
N LYS A 135 -6.10 -0.07 -17.41
CA LYS A 135 -4.74 -0.48 -17.70
C LYS A 135 -3.76 0.69 -17.73
N GLN A 136 -4.10 1.77 -18.44
CA GLN A 136 -3.30 3.00 -18.48
C GLN A 136 -3.22 3.67 -17.10
N PHE A 137 -4.29 3.61 -16.31
CA PHE A 137 -4.35 4.14 -14.94
C PHE A 137 -3.32 3.46 -14.05
N VAL A 138 -3.27 2.12 -14.06
CA VAL A 138 -2.27 1.35 -13.33
C VAL A 138 -0.85 1.69 -13.83
N LEU A 139 -0.64 1.76 -15.15
CA LEU A 139 0.65 2.13 -15.73
C LEU A 139 1.14 3.52 -15.29
N ARG A 140 0.27 4.52 -15.20
CA ARG A 140 0.64 5.87 -14.71
C ARG A 140 1.14 5.83 -13.27
N ILE A 141 0.49 5.05 -12.41
CA ILE A 141 0.95 4.85 -11.03
C ILE A 141 2.35 4.22 -11.08
N MET A 142 2.51 3.10 -11.79
CA MET A 142 3.80 2.40 -11.87
C MET A 142 4.92 3.28 -12.46
N ASP A 143 4.61 4.16 -13.42
CA ASP A 143 5.55 5.11 -14.00
C ASP A 143 6.03 6.15 -12.96
N ILE A 144 5.14 6.66 -12.10
CA ILE A 144 5.52 7.54 -10.98
C ILE A 144 6.48 6.81 -10.05
N ILE A 145 6.16 5.57 -9.68
CA ILE A 145 6.97 4.75 -8.77
C ILE A 145 8.36 4.48 -9.35
N ASN A 146 8.41 3.98 -10.58
CA ASN A 146 9.67 3.71 -11.27
C ASN A 146 10.53 4.98 -11.44
N GLY A 147 9.89 6.15 -11.59
CA GLY A 147 10.55 7.44 -11.68
C GLY A 147 11.47 7.71 -10.48
N TYR A 148 10.96 7.58 -9.25
CA TYR A 148 11.80 7.79 -8.07
C TYR A 148 12.67 6.58 -7.72
N ASP A 149 12.25 5.35 -8.03
CA ASP A 149 13.08 4.16 -7.82
C ASP A 149 14.37 4.20 -8.65
N THR A 150 14.28 4.68 -9.89
CA THR A 150 15.44 4.84 -10.76
C THR A 150 16.41 5.88 -10.20
N VAL A 151 15.89 6.99 -9.67
CA VAL A 151 16.70 8.01 -8.98
C VAL A 151 17.35 7.40 -7.74
N PHE A 152 16.59 6.71 -6.90
CA PHE A 152 17.09 6.12 -5.68
C PHE A 152 18.19 5.08 -5.94
N ARG A 153 17.98 4.17 -6.90
CA ARG A 153 18.98 3.16 -7.32
C ARG A 153 20.28 3.78 -7.83
N ASN A 154 20.21 4.97 -8.41
CA ASN A 154 21.39 5.67 -8.86
C ASN A 154 22.19 6.21 -7.66
N ARG A 155 23.19 5.44 -7.23
CA ARG A 155 24.12 5.72 -6.11
C ARG A 155 24.90 7.04 -6.21
N LYS A 156 24.75 7.79 -7.29
CA LYS A 156 25.28 9.16 -7.39
C LYS A 156 24.52 10.13 -6.47
N TYR A 157 23.27 9.85 -6.11
CA TYR A 157 22.46 10.67 -5.20
C TYR A 157 22.68 10.26 -3.74
N LYS A 158 23.77 10.77 -3.14
CA LYS A 158 24.17 10.45 -1.76
C LYS A 158 23.25 11.07 -0.70
N GLU A 159 22.42 12.03 -1.10
CA GLU A 159 21.48 12.74 -0.24
C GLU A 159 20.46 11.81 0.42
N ASN A 160 20.25 10.61 -0.14
CA ASN A 160 19.32 9.60 0.35
C ASN A 160 19.99 8.42 1.08
N GLU A 161 21.28 8.50 1.43
CA GLU A 161 21.96 7.40 2.16
C GLU A 161 21.34 7.15 3.55
N TRP A 162 20.81 8.18 4.22
CA TRP A 162 20.09 8.04 5.50
C TRP A 162 18.94 7.02 5.43
N TYR A 163 18.25 6.93 4.28
CA TYR A 163 17.16 5.98 4.07
C TYR A 163 17.70 4.56 3.97
N ARG A 164 18.84 4.39 3.29
CA ARG A 164 19.53 3.10 3.13
C ARG A 164 20.07 2.61 4.45
N ASP A 165 20.75 3.49 5.19
CA ASP A 165 21.34 3.20 6.49
C ASP A 165 20.27 2.74 7.48
N PHE A 166 19.09 3.38 7.49
CA PHE A 166 17.95 2.96 8.30
C PHE A 166 17.56 1.50 8.02
N TYR A 167 17.25 1.15 6.77
CA TYR A 167 16.83 -0.22 6.45
C TYR A 167 17.96 -1.23 6.62
N GLN A 168 19.21 -0.85 6.41
CA GLN A 168 20.35 -1.73 6.68
C GLN A 168 20.51 -2.04 8.16
N GLN A 169 20.33 -1.04 9.04
CA GLN A 169 20.36 -1.24 10.49
C GLN A 169 19.29 -2.24 10.94
N PHE A 170 18.07 -2.12 10.41
CA PHE A 170 16.96 -3.01 10.77
C PHE A 170 16.86 -4.27 9.89
N GLY A 171 17.69 -4.44 8.86
CA GLY A 171 17.53 -5.52 7.89
C GLY A 171 17.64 -6.90 8.51
N LYS A 172 18.50 -7.08 9.52
CA LYS A 172 18.65 -8.37 10.20
C LYS A 172 17.51 -8.58 11.21
N GLY A 173 16.71 -9.62 10.97
CA GLY A 173 15.63 -10.00 11.89
C GLY A 173 14.36 -9.15 11.73
N SER A 174 14.10 -8.62 10.54
CA SER A 174 12.87 -7.88 10.27
C SER A 174 12.03 -8.52 9.19
N ASP A 175 10.71 -8.39 9.35
CA ASP A 175 9.72 -8.76 8.36
C ASP A 175 9.08 -7.47 7.84
N PHE A 176 9.46 -7.06 6.63
CA PHE A 176 8.95 -5.85 5.98
C PHE A 176 7.69 -6.18 5.19
N PHE A 177 6.61 -5.47 5.50
CA PHE A 177 5.33 -5.53 4.81
C PHE A 177 5.09 -4.19 4.13
N VAL A 178 5.24 -4.18 2.81
CA VAL A 178 5.26 -2.97 1.99
C VAL A 178 3.90 -2.77 1.36
N PHE A 179 3.29 -1.62 1.64
CA PHE A 179 2.02 -1.14 1.10
C PHE A 179 2.25 -0.16 -0.05
N ASN A 180 3.51 0.20 -0.31
CA ASN A 180 3.90 0.90 -1.51
C ASN A 180 4.30 -0.10 -2.61
N TYR A 181 4.58 0.41 -3.82
CA TYR A 181 4.85 -0.45 -4.98
C TYR A 181 6.33 -0.50 -5.41
N ASP A 182 7.21 0.22 -4.70
CA ASP A 182 8.63 0.37 -5.02
C ASP A 182 9.53 -0.78 -4.61
N THR A 183 10.80 -0.72 -5.02
CA THR A 183 11.86 -1.64 -4.59
C THR A 183 12.97 -0.97 -3.77
N THR A 184 12.71 0.18 -3.14
CA THR A 184 13.77 0.93 -2.43
C THR A 184 14.34 0.17 -1.24
N ILE A 185 13.54 -0.68 -0.59
CA ILE A 185 13.98 -1.51 0.54
C ILE A 185 14.94 -2.60 0.05
N GLU A 186 14.57 -3.32 -1.02
CA GLU A 186 15.43 -4.32 -1.67
C GLU A 186 16.80 -3.72 -2.03
N ASP A 187 16.79 -2.53 -2.64
CA ASP A 187 18.00 -1.82 -3.04
C ASP A 187 18.84 -1.35 -1.83
N SER A 188 18.22 -1.24 -0.65
CA SER A 188 18.89 -0.84 0.59
C SER A 188 19.53 -2.02 1.30
N ILE A 189 18.81 -3.14 1.46
CA ILE A 189 19.27 -4.28 2.28
C ILE A 189 19.99 -5.37 1.50
N GLY A 190 19.74 -5.49 0.19
CA GLY A 190 20.42 -6.42 -0.72
C GLY A 190 20.06 -7.89 -0.55
N ASN A 191 20.22 -8.47 0.65
CA ASN A 191 19.91 -9.87 0.93
C ASN A 191 18.59 -10.02 1.71
N TYR A 192 17.62 -10.72 1.14
CA TYR A 192 16.27 -10.88 1.68
C TYR A 192 15.57 -12.11 1.09
N GLU A 193 14.49 -12.52 1.76
CA GLU A 193 13.58 -13.57 1.31
C GLU A 193 12.21 -12.95 0.98
N ASP A 194 11.74 -13.13 -0.24
CA ASP A 194 10.44 -12.64 -0.72
C ASP A 194 9.55 -13.78 -1.25
N GLY A 195 9.97 -15.03 -1.11
CA GLY A 195 9.30 -16.21 -1.62
C GLY A 195 9.57 -16.51 -3.10
N PHE A 196 10.27 -15.65 -3.84
CA PHE A 196 10.53 -15.87 -5.26
C PHE A 196 11.82 -16.66 -5.49
N GLU A 197 11.71 -17.74 -6.27
CA GLU A 197 12.83 -18.60 -6.65
C GLU A 197 12.95 -18.72 -8.18
N PRO A 198 14.13 -19.12 -8.70
CA PRO A 198 14.27 -19.42 -10.12
C PRO A 198 13.16 -20.35 -10.60
N ASP A 199 12.57 -20.03 -11.74
CA ASP A 199 11.44 -20.76 -12.28
C ASP A 199 11.79 -22.22 -12.62
N GLY A 200 13.01 -22.45 -13.12
CA GLY A 200 13.51 -23.77 -13.48
C GLY A 200 13.13 -24.24 -14.88
N ILE A 201 12.24 -23.52 -15.58
CA ILE A 201 11.90 -23.74 -16.99
C ILE A 201 12.49 -22.63 -17.86
N GLN A 202 12.48 -21.39 -17.38
CA GLN A 202 13.10 -20.23 -18.05
C GLN A 202 13.75 -19.27 -17.04
N ASP A 203 14.53 -18.32 -17.58
CA ASP A 203 15.27 -17.35 -16.77
C ASP A 203 14.70 -15.92 -16.85
N VAL A 204 13.52 -15.74 -17.46
CA VAL A 204 12.92 -14.42 -17.70
C VAL A 204 12.29 -13.82 -16.42
N PHE A 205 11.80 -14.67 -15.53
CA PHE A 205 11.19 -14.29 -14.27
C PHE A 205 11.44 -15.36 -13.20
N LYS A 206 11.09 -15.03 -11.96
CA LYS A 206 11.04 -15.95 -10.83
C LYS A 206 9.61 -16.35 -10.51
N ARG A 207 9.42 -17.59 -10.06
CA ARG A 207 8.12 -18.09 -9.57
C ARG A 207 8.08 -18.02 -8.05
N PHE A 208 6.88 -17.86 -7.51
CA PHE A 208 6.71 -17.80 -6.07
C PHE A 208 6.60 -19.20 -5.47
N ASN A 209 7.24 -19.39 -4.33
CA ASN A 209 7.20 -20.60 -3.52
C ASN A 209 6.85 -20.21 -2.07
N PRO A 210 5.61 -20.45 -1.61
CA PRO A 210 5.18 -20.04 -0.27
C PRO A 210 6.00 -20.72 0.83
N LYS A 211 6.46 -21.95 0.59
CA LYS A 211 7.30 -22.69 1.55
C LYS A 211 8.60 -21.94 1.81
N ARG A 212 9.20 -21.38 0.75
CA ARG A 212 10.44 -20.61 0.84
C ARG A 212 10.27 -19.36 1.71
N LEU A 213 9.16 -18.61 1.53
CA LEU A 213 8.82 -17.45 2.34
C LEU A 213 8.68 -17.81 3.83
N PHE A 214 7.88 -18.83 4.15
CA PHE A 214 7.59 -19.18 5.55
C PHE A 214 8.75 -19.89 6.27
N GLU A 215 9.51 -20.72 5.55
CA GLU A 215 10.67 -21.40 6.14
C GLU A 215 11.86 -20.46 6.31
N ASN A 216 11.99 -19.46 5.42
CA ASN A 216 13.09 -18.49 5.40
C ASN A 216 14.43 -19.14 5.80
N PRO A 217 14.92 -20.09 4.99
CA PRO A 217 15.99 -21.01 5.40
C PRO A 217 17.29 -20.30 5.77
N GLU A 218 17.55 -19.16 5.11
CA GLU A 218 18.74 -18.33 5.35
C GLU A 218 18.56 -17.38 6.56
N LYS A 219 17.36 -17.33 7.15
CA LYS A 219 17.00 -16.49 8.30
C LYS A 219 17.30 -15.01 8.09
N VAL A 220 17.09 -14.54 6.86
CA VAL A 220 17.31 -13.16 6.45
C VAL A 220 16.07 -12.29 6.72
N ALA A 221 16.11 -11.02 6.32
CA ALA A 221 14.91 -10.19 6.30
C ALA A 221 13.87 -10.78 5.35
N THR A 222 12.58 -10.61 5.64
CA THR A 222 11.55 -10.89 4.63
C THR A 222 11.03 -9.58 4.03
N ILE A 223 10.74 -9.56 2.73
CA ILE A 223 10.07 -8.43 2.06
C ILE A 223 8.77 -8.96 1.44
N ASN A 224 7.65 -8.35 1.83
CA ASN A 224 6.30 -8.79 1.50
C ASN A 224 5.54 -7.60 0.91
N HIS A 225 5.44 -7.54 -0.41
CA HIS A 225 4.72 -6.48 -1.13
C HIS A 225 3.21 -6.72 -1.11
N LEU A 226 2.55 -6.38 0.00
CA LEU A 226 1.13 -6.62 0.21
C LEU A 226 0.24 -5.91 -0.81
N HIS A 227 0.64 -4.72 -1.25
CA HIS A 227 -0.07 -3.99 -2.29
C HIS A 227 0.57 -4.16 -3.67
N GLY A 228 1.47 -5.11 -3.83
CA GLY A 228 2.12 -5.40 -5.10
C GLY A 228 3.36 -4.56 -5.36
N CYS A 229 4.02 -4.88 -6.47
CA CYS A 229 5.33 -4.35 -6.84
C CYS A 229 5.34 -4.08 -8.34
N ILE A 230 6.00 -3.00 -8.76
CA ILE A 230 6.14 -2.65 -10.18
C ILE A 230 6.85 -3.72 -11.02
N ASN A 231 7.57 -4.63 -10.37
CA ASN A 231 8.29 -5.74 -11.01
C ASN A 231 7.47 -7.05 -11.06
N TYR A 232 6.20 -7.04 -10.67
CA TYR A 232 5.32 -8.20 -10.78
C TYR A 232 4.54 -8.19 -12.09
N TYR A 233 4.31 -9.36 -12.69
CA TYR A 233 3.35 -9.51 -13.78
C TYR A 233 2.89 -10.96 -13.94
N PHE A 234 1.88 -11.19 -14.78
CA PHE A 234 1.44 -12.53 -15.17
C PHE A 234 2.52 -13.25 -15.98
N SER A 235 2.44 -14.58 -16.01
CA SER A 235 3.43 -15.41 -16.72
C SER A 235 3.61 -15.01 -18.19
N SER A 236 4.83 -15.16 -18.67
CA SER A 236 5.21 -14.97 -20.07
C SER A 236 5.67 -16.25 -20.77
N TYR A 237 5.23 -17.43 -20.31
CA TYR A 237 5.55 -18.69 -21.00
C TYR A 237 5.09 -18.68 -22.46
N LYS A 238 5.85 -19.38 -23.31
CA LYS A 238 5.46 -19.60 -24.72
C LYS A 238 4.24 -20.50 -24.84
N ASN A 239 4.13 -21.50 -23.97
CA ASN A 239 2.96 -22.35 -23.84
C ASN A 239 2.05 -21.79 -22.75
N ALA A 240 0.84 -21.34 -23.11
CA ALA A 240 -0.12 -20.79 -22.15
C ALA A 240 -0.55 -21.80 -21.07
N ASN A 241 -0.40 -23.11 -21.32
CA ASN A 241 -0.75 -24.17 -20.39
C ASN A 241 0.46 -24.72 -19.60
N GLN A 242 1.62 -24.07 -19.67
CA GLN A 242 2.85 -24.56 -19.02
C GLN A 242 2.63 -24.86 -17.52
N ASP A 243 1.82 -24.04 -16.86
CA ASP A 243 1.69 -23.99 -15.39
C ASP A 243 0.27 -24.27 -14.88
N ILE A 244 -0.63 -24.74 -15.74
CA ILE A 244 -2.07 -24.82 -15.45
C ILE A 244 -2.44 -25.70 -14.23
N TYR A 245 -1.56 -26.63 -13.84
CA TYR A 245 -1.75 -27.49 -12.67
C TYR A 245 -0.99 -27.03 -11.42
N THR A 246 -0.14 -26.00 -11.55
CA THR A 246 0.74 -25.52 -10.47
C THR A 246 0.30 -24.15 -9.96
N ASN A 247 -0.06 -23.25 -10.88
CA ASN A 247 -0.40 -21.86 -10.57
C ASN A 247 -1.78 -21.50 -11.14
N LEU A 248 -2.46 -20.55 -10.50
CA LEU A 248 -3.71 -19.98 -10.98
C LEU A 248 -3.45 -18.95 -12.09
N SER A 249 -4.47 -18.69 -12.90
CA SER A 249 -4.37 -17.79 -14.06
C SER A 249 -4.04 -16.32 -13.71
N HIS A 250 -4.19 -15.92 -12.45
CA HIS A 250 -3.93 -14.57 -11.96
C HIS A 250 -2.77 -14.51 -10.95
N ASP A 251 -2.03 -15.61 -10.80
CA ASP A 251 -0.81 -15.60 -10.00
C ASP A 251 0.29 -14.81 -10.69
N LEU A 252 1.09 -14.12 -9.88
CA LEU A 252 2.10 -13.19 -10.32
C LEU A 252 3.50 -13.77 -10.18
N TYR A 253 4.35 -13.34 -11.11
CA TYR A 253 5.76 -13.70 -11.22
C TYR A 253 6.60 -12.44 -11.07
N LYS A 254 7.82 -12.60 -10.52
CA LYS A 254 8.74 -11.48 -10.32
C LYS A 254 9.70 -11.37 -11.50
N TYR A 255 9.59 -10.27 -12.23
CA TYR A 255 10.47 -9.88 -13.32
C TYR A 255 11.68 -9.09 -12.79
N PRO A 256 12.79 -9.05 -13.54
CA PRO A 256 14.01 -8.39 -13.06
C PRO A 256 13.93 -6.86 -13.06
N ASN A 257 13.02 -6.26 -13.84
CA ASN A 257 12.82 -4.81 -13.89
C ASN A 257 11.43 -4.42 -14.45
N TYR A 258 11.07 -3.17 -14.22
CA TYR A 258 9.79 -2.58 -14.62
C TYR A 258 9.64 -2.43 -16.14
N ASP A 259 10.72 -2.15 -16.89
CA ASP A 259 10.62 -1.94 -18.34
C ASP A 259 10.03 -3.18 -19.04
N ILE A 260 10.45 -4.38 -18.64
CA ILE A 260 9.88 -5.64 -19.14
C ILE A 260 8.39 -5.76 -18.79
N VAL A 261 8.01 -5.41 -17.56
CA VAL A 261 6.61 -5.44 -17.12
C VAL A 261 5.77 -4.45 -17.92
N LYS A 262 6.26 -3.23 -18.12
CA LYS A 262 5.61 -2.17 -18.89
C LYS A 262 5.33 -2.60 -20.33
N ASP A 263 6.32 -3.20 -20.99
CA ASP A 263 6.18 -3.70 -22.37
C ASP A 263 5.10 -4.78 -22.47
N MET A 264 5.10 -5.73 -21.54
CA MET A 264 4.08 -6.78 -21.48
C MET A 264 2.70 -6.23 -21.16
N MET A 265 2.62 -5.23 -20.27
CA MET A 265 1.37 -4.54 -20.00
C MET A 265 0.84 -3.98 -21.31
N ILE A 266 1.56 -3.11 -22.01
CA ILE A 266 1.08 -2.47 -23.25
C ILE A 266 0.60 -3.52 -24.29
N GLY A 267 1.37 -4.59 -24.50
CA GLY A 267 1.12 -5.57 -25.58
C GLY A 267 0.17 -6.74 -25.26
N ARG A 268 -0.29 -6.93 -24.02
CA ARG A 268 -1.10 -8.10 -23.63
C ARG A 268 -2.42 -7.72 -22.96
N GLY A 269 -3.41 -8.59 -23.12
CA GLY A 269 -4.67 -8.56 -22.40
C GLY A 269 -4.76 -9.74 -21.43
N GLN A 270 -5.31 -9.50 -20.25
CA GLN A 270 -5.60 -10.54 -19.26
C GLN A 270 -7.11 -10.51 -18.98
N GLY A 271 -7.73 -11.69 -18.92
CA GLY A 271 -9.08 -11.81 -18.38
C GLY A 271 -9.14 -11.29 -16.95
N GLN A 272 -10.28 -10.77 -16.53
CA GLN A 272 -10.43 -10.23 -15.18
C GLN A 272 -11.20 -11.24 -14.31
N PRO A 273 -10.76 -11.47 -13.06
CA PRO A 273 -11.45 -12.35 -12.12
C PRO A 273 -12.75 -11.71 -11.61
N THR A 274 -13.56 -12.54 -10.97
CA THR A 274 -14.85 -12.14 -10.41
C THR A 274 -14.94 -12.57 -8.95
N CYS A 275 -15.46 -11.70 -8.10
CA CYS A 275 -15.67 -12.03 -6.69
C CYS A 275 -16.97 -12.84 -6.48
N GLN A 276 -17.24 -13.21 -5.22
CA GLN A 276 -18.42 -13.98 -4.86
C GLN A 276 -19.76 -13.27 -5.13
N SER A 277 -19.79 -11.93 -5.18
CA SER A 277 -21.01 -11.16 -5.50
C SER A 277 -21.27 -11.07 -7.02
N GLY A 278 -20.43 -11.69 -7.85
CA GLY A 278 -20.52 -11.62 -9.31
C GLY A 278 -19.90 -10.35 -9.90
N GLU A 279 -19.20 -9.55 -9.09
CA GLU A 279 -18.54 -8.33 -9.55
C GLU A 279 -17.11 -8.59 -10.01
N THR A 280 -16.83 -8.22 -11.26
CA THR A 280 -15.49 -8.24 -11.83
C THR A 280 -14.62 -7.18 -11.16
N TYR A 281 -13.39 -7.55 -10.81
CA TYR A 281 -12.38 -6.63 -10.28
C TYR A 281 -11.11 -6.72 -11.12
N TYR A 282 -10.29 -5.67 -11.12
CA TYR A 282 -9.10 -5.62 -11.95
C TYR A 282 -7.94 -6.33 -11.24
N ALA A 283 -7.47 -7.44 -11.82
CA ALA A 283 -6.24 -8.12 -11.43
C ALA A 283 -5.03 -7.41 -12.05
N SER A 284 -4.11 -6.96 -11.20
CA SER A 284 -2.93 -6.19 -11.62
C SER A 284 -1.72 -6.46 -10.74
N PRO A 285 -0.51 -6.10 -11.23
CA PRO A 285 0.74 -6.15 -10.44
C PRO A 285 0.73 -5.38 -9.14
N ILE A 286 -0.08 -4.31 -9.09
CA ILE A 286 -0.28 -3.46 -7.94
C ILE A 286 -1.75 -3.48 -7.52
N VAL A 287 -2.00 -3.34 -6.23
CA VAL A 287 -3.32 -3.35 -5.60
C VAL A 287 -3.71 -1.92 -5.31
N THR A 288 -4.57 -1.36 -6.15
CA THR A 288 -5.20 -0.03 -5.97
C THR A 288 -6.72 -0.17 -5.91
N GLY A 289 -7.42 0.88 -5.56
CA GLY A 289 -8.88 0.86 -5.40
C GLY A 289 -9.33 0.36 -4.04
N LEU A 290 -10.64 0.36 -3.79
CA LEU A 290 -11.20 0.07 -2.46
C LEU A 290 -11.49 -1.42 -2.22
N ARG A 291 -11.49 -2.24 -3.27
CA ARG A 291 -11.76 -3.70 -3.19
C ARG A 291 -10.49 -4.52 -2.98
N LYS A 292 -9.60 -4.04 -2.10
CA LYS A 292 -8.31 -4.68 -1.84
C LYS A 292 -8.46 -6.14 -1.37
N PRO A 293 -9.38 -6.50 -0.45
CA PRO A 293 -9.52 -7.89 -0.02
C PRO A 293 -9.84 -8.87 -1.15
N ASP A 294 -10.57 -8.46 -2.18
CA ASP A 294 -10.83 -9.31 -3.36
C ASP A 294 -9.55 -9.54 -4.19
N LYS A 295 -8.69 -8.52 -4.26
CA LYS A 295 -7.44 -8.51 -5.03
C LYS A 295 -6.28 -9.25 -4.37
N LEU A 296 -6.35 -9.49 -3.05
CA LEU A 296 -5.33 -10.23 -2.33
C LEU A 296 -5.43 -11.76 -2.51
N ASN A 297 -6.43 -12.28 -3.24
CA ASN A 297 -6.65 -13.73 -3.42
C ASN A 297 -5.86 -14.31 -4.61
N CYS A 298 -4.60 -13.94 -4.75
CA CYS A 298 -3.66 -14.55 -5.68
C CYS A 298 -2.24 -14.49 -5.13
N VAL A 299 -1.37 -15.32 -5.68
CA VAL A 299 0.04 -15.33 -5.33
C VAL A 299 0.74 -14.09 -5.91
N PRO A 300 1.57 -13.36 -5.12
CA PRO A 300 2.03 -13.69 -3.77
C PRO A 300 1.21 -13.08 -2.62
N PHE A 301 0.15 -12.32 -2.92
CA PHE A 301 -0.53 -11.45 -1.97
C PHE A 301 -1.24 -12.19 -0.85
N ASP A 302 -1.87 -13.32 -1.14
CA ASP A 302 -2.54 -14.16 -0.15
C ASP A 302 -1.56 -14.67 0.90
N PHE A 303 -0.39 -15.14 0.48
CA PHE A 303 0.68 -15.61 1.32
C PHE A 303 1.39 -14.48 2.08
N TYR A 304 1.59 -13.32 1.46
CA TYR A 304 2.09 -12.14 2.17
C TYR A 304 1.12 -11.68 3.27
N HIS A 305 -0.19 -11.71 3.01
CA HIS A 305 -1.19 -11.36 4.02
C HIS A 305 -1.26 -12.40 5.15
N ALA A 306 -1.14 -13.68 4.82
CA ALA A 306 -1.00 -14.76 5.81
C ALA A 306 0.28 -14.59 6.65
N ASN A 307 1.40 -14.21 6.03
CA ASN A 307 2.66 -13.95 6.72
C ASN A 307 2.56 -12.73 7.64
N LEU A 308 1.88 -11.65 7.22
CA LEU A 308 1.62 -10.50 8.09
C LEU A 308 0.85 -10.93 9.34
N THR A 309 -0.20 -11.72 9.16
CA THR A 309 -1.00 -12.26 10.28
C THR A 309 -0.12 -13.08 11.23
N ASN A 310 0.72 -13.96 10.70
CA ASN A 310 1.64 -14.78 11.49
C ASN A 310 2.66 -13.92 12.27
N CYS A 311 3.26 -12.93 11.61
CA CYS A 311 4.21 -12.01 12.22
C CYS A 311 3.57 -11.18 13.34
N ILE A 312 2.36 -10.63 13.15
CA ILE A 312 1.65 -9.90 14.20
C ILE A 312 1.33 -10.79 15.42
N ILE A 313 0.97 -12.05 15.19
CA ILE A 313 0.73 -13.02 16.29
C ILE A 313 2.01 -13.32 17.07
N ARG A 314 3.15 -13.45 16.38
CA ARG A 314 4.40 -13.94 16.99
C ARG A 314 5.28 -12.82 17.56
N ASN A 315 5.31 -11.66 16.92
CA ASN A 315 6.27 -10.60 17.18
C ASN A 315 5.62 -9.51 18.04
N PRO A 316 6.15 -9.23 19.25
CA PRO A 316 5.66 -8.11 20.06
C PRO A 316 6.18 -6.75 19.57
N ARG A 317 7.13 -6.74 18.63
CA ARG A 317 7.82 -5.56 18.10
C ARG A 317 7.21 -5.17 16.77
N LEU A 318 6.71 -3.94 16.69
CA LEU A 318 6.03 -3.41 15.52
C LEU A 318 6.53 -2.01 15.20
N VAL A 319 6.91 -1.78 13.96
CA VAL A 319 7.19 -0.44 13.42
C VAL A 319 6.19 -0.16 12.32
N ILE A 320 5.48 0.95 12.42
CA ILE A 320 4.54 1.45 11.42
C ILE A 320 5.13 2.75 10.87
N ALA A 321 5.48 2.79 9.59
CA ALA A 321 6.13 3.94 8.99
C ALA A 321 5.38 4.43 7.74
N GLY A 322 4.96 5.70 7.74
CA GLY A 322 4.32 6.34 6.58
C GLY A 322 3.01 5.68 6.13
N TYR A 323 2.31 5.03 7.05
CA TYR A 323 1.06 4.30 6.80
C TYR A 323 -0.14 5.08 7.34
N SER A 324 -1.06 5.47 6.46
CA SER A 324 -2.16 6.37 6.78
C SER A 324 -3.33 5.74 7.56
N PHE A 325 -3.28 4.44 7.82
CA PHE A 325 -4.38 3.66 8.39
C PHE A 325 -5.65 3.67 7.51
N GLY A 326 -5.48 3.74 6.18
CA GLY A 326 -6.57 3.67 5.21
C GLY A 326 -7.10 2.25 4.97
N ASP A 327 -6.30 1.21 5.22
CA ASP A 327 -6.70 -0.18 4.93
C ASP A 327 -7.31 -0.87 6.16
N LEU A 328 -8.64 -0.88 6.21
CA LEU A 328 -9.40 -1.43 7.34
C LEU A 328 -9.03 -2.89 7.67
N TYR A 329 -8.76 -3.71 6.64
CA TYR A 329 -8.39 -5.12 6.86
C TYR A 329 -7.06 -5.26 7.62
N CYS A 330 -6.10 -4.37 7.36
CA CYS A 330 -4.83 -4.33 8.08
C CYS A 330 -5.03 -3.73 9.48
N ASN A 331 -5.74 -2.60 9.60
CA ASN A 331 -6.02 -1.95 10.89
C ASN A 331 -6.63 -2.93 11.91
N ASN A 332 -7.60 -3.74 11.49
CA ASN A 332 -8.24 -4.76 12.33
C ASN A 332 -7.24 -5.78 12.90
N LEU A 333 -6.16 -6.07 12.17
CA LEU A 333 -5.09 -6.95 12.64
C LEU A 333 -4.18 -6.20 13.63
N LEU A 334 -3.81 -4.94 13.33
CA LEU A 334 -2.95 -4.12 14.20
C LEU A 334 -3.59 -3.84 15.56
N GLU A 335 -4.91 -3.63 15.60
CA GLU A 335 -5.65 -3.43 16.85
C GLU A 335 -5.57 -4.64 17.80
N ARG A 336 -5.14 -5.82 17.33
CA ARG A 336 -4.97 -7.03 18.16
C ARG A 336 -3.64 -7.07 18.91
N MET A 337 -2.70 -6.15 18.66
CA MET A 337 -1.39 -6.15 19.32
C MET A 337 -1.48 -6.16 20.86
N HIS A 338 -2.39 -5.37 21.43
CA HIS A 338 -2.62 -5.36 22.88
C HIS A 338 -3.10 -6.73 23.39
N PHE A 339 -4.11 -7.30 22.72
CA PHE A 339 -4.65 -8.63 23.07
C PHE A 339 -3.60 -9.74 22.99
N LEU A 340 -2.74 -9.70 21.97
CA LEU A 340 -1.74 -10.75 21.69
C LEU A 340 -0.53 -10.67 22.63
N HIS A 341 -0.08 -9.46 22.96
CA HIS A 341 1.24 -9.26 23.59
C HIS A 341 1.20 -8.58 24.95
N GLY A 342 0.07 -7.97 25.35
CA GLY A 342 -0.05 -7.21 26.59
C GLY A 342 1.07 -6.16 26.71
N ASN A 343 1.73 -6.08 27.87
CA ASN A 343 2.78 -5.09 28.13
C ASN A 343 4.14 -5.42 27.48
N ARG A 344 4.25 -6.57 26.79
CA ARG A 344 5.47 -6.91 26.04
C ARG A 344 5.56 -6.17 24.70
N ARG A 345 4.46 -5.57 24.24
CA ARG A 345 4.41 -4.88 22.96
C ARG A 345 5.38 -3.68 22.95
N ARG A 346 6.07 -3.51 21.84
CA ARG A 346 6.90 -2.34 21.53
C ARG A 346 6.49 -1.84 20.16
N ILE A 347 5.69 -0.78 20.14
CA ILE A 347 5.11 -0.22 18.93
C ILE A 347 5.79 1.12 18.65
N VAL A 348 6.37 1.27 17.48
CA VAL A 348 6.94 2.53 16.99
C VAL A 348 6.06 3.02 15.85
N VAL A 349 5.59 4.25 15.93
CA VAL A 349 4.84 4.91 14.86
C VAL A 349 5.70 6.05 14.30
N ILE A 350 5.94 6.02 13.00
CA ILE A 350 6.70 7.03 12.27
C ILE A 350 5.78 7.62 11.20
N ASP A 351 5.52 8.91 11.29
CA ASP A 351 4.71 9.61 10.29
C ASP A 351 5.08 11.09 10.23
N PHE A 352 4.45 11.84 9.34
CA PHE A 352 4.53 13.29 9.27
C PHE A 352 3.21 13.89 9.79
N LEU A 353 3.20 14.33 11.06
CA LEU A 353 1.99 14.84 11.72
C LEU A 353 2.29 16.13 12.47
N ASP A 354 1.47 17.15 12.24
CA ASP A 354 1.55 18.42 12.94
C ASP A 354 0.70 18.36 14.23
N ILE A 355 1.24 17.73 15.27
CA ILE A 355 0.57 17.63 16.57
C ILE A 355 0.89 18.88 17.41
N PRO A 356 -0.10 19.71 17.77
CA PRO A 356 0.16 20.89 18.58
C PRO A 356 0.40 20.54 20.05
N LYS A 357 1.47 21.08 20.65
CA LYS A 357 1.80 20.87 22.08
C LYS A 357 0.76 21.46 23.04
N LYS A 358 0.08 22.55 22.66
CA LYS A 358 -0.71 23.41 23.55
C LYS A 358 -2.17 23.61 23.13
N ASP A 359 -2.58 23.20 21.94
CA ASP A 359 -3.97 23.29 21.48
C ASP A 359 -4.59 21.90 21.38
N ARG A 360 -4.96 21.36 22.55
CA ARG A 360 -5.34 19.96 22.72
C ARG A 360 -6.85 19.71 22.61
N MET A 361 -7.71 20.74 22.59
CA MET A 361 -9.17 20.56 22.58
C MET A 361 -9.72 19.93 21.27
N HIS A 362 -8.83 19.58 20.35
CA HIS A 362 -9.06 19.60 18.91
C HIS A 362 -8.35 18.44 18.18
N GLY A 363 -8.01 17.37 18.91
CA GLY A 363 -7.29 16.16 18.45
C GLY A 363 -7.65 15.57 17.09
N GLY A 364 -8.89 15.75 16.63
CA GLY A 364 -9.42 15.12 15.42
C GLY A 364 -8.90 15.66 14.09
N TYR A 365 -8.07 16.72 14.08
CA TYR A 365 -7.86 17.54 12.86
C TYR A 365 -6.54 17.37 12.11
N TRP A 366 -5.60 16.66 12.71
CA TRP A 366 -4.27 16.39 12.17
C TRP A 366 -4.03 14.90 11.95
N LEU A 367 -5.02 14.05 12.23
CA LEU A 367 -4.86 12.61 12.31
C LEU A 367 -6.11 11.89 11.77
N SER A 368 -5.94 10.78 11.05
CA SER A 368 -7.09 9.96 10.64
C SER A 368 -7.75 9.32 11.88
N GLN A 369 -9.09 9.15 11.85
CA GLN A 369 -9.83 8.53 12.96
C GLN A 369 -9.29 7.13 13.30
N ASN A 370 -8.90 6.37 12.28
CA ASN A 370 -8.33 5.03 12.45
C ASN A 370 -6.98 5.07 13.19
N MET A 371 -6.10 5.99 12.82
CA MET A 371 -4.83 6.18 13.52
C MET A 371 -5.06 6.63 14.96
N GLY A 372 -6.06 7.49 15.20
CA GLY A 372 -6.41 7.97 16.54
C GLY A 372 -6.89 6.84 17.45
N SER A 373 -7.82 6.02 16.94
CA SER A 373 -8.26 4.78 17.62
C SER A 373 -7.09 3.87 17.94
N PHE A 374 -6.19 3.64 16.98
CA PHE A 374 -5.02 2.80 17.17
C PHE A 374 -4.10 3.34 18.28
N LEU A 375 -3.77 4.64 18.26
CA LEU A 375 -2.90 5.27 19.26
C LEU A 375 -3.52 5.22 20.66
N CYS A 376 -4.83 5.45 20.80
CA CYS A 376 -5.54 5.32 22.08
C CYS A 376 -5.41 3.91 22.65
N ARG A 377 -5.63 2.88 21.82
CA ARG A 377 -5.48 1.47 22.22
C ARG A 377 -4.04 1.10 22.56
N ALA A 378 -3.07 1.59 21.79
CA ALA A 378 -1.66 1.31 22.02
C ALA A 378 -1.16 1.92 23.35
N ALA A 379 -1.57 3.16 23.63
CA ALA A 379 -1.24 3.90 24.85
C ALA A 379 -2.14 3.56 26.07
N GLU A 380 -3.23 2.82 25.87
CA GLU A 380 -4.27 2.55 26.90
C GLU A 380 -4.96 3.80 27.43
N CYS A 381 -5.22 4.76 26.53
CA CYS A 381 -5.96 5.98 26.84
C CYS A 381 -7.42 5.87 26.40
N GLY A 382 -8.32 6.51 27.15
CA GLY A 382 -9.75 6.60 26.81
C GLY A 382 -10.04 7.65 25.73
N THR A 383 -9.16 8.63 25.60
CA THR A 383 -9.28 9.72 24.61
C THR A 383 -7.96 10.02 23.93
N PHE A 384 -8.00 10.65 22.77
CA PHE A 384 -6.79 11.06 22.07
C PHE A 384 -6.06 12.21 22.78
N ASP A 385 -6.78 13.10 23.48
CA ASP A 385 -6.17 14.19 24.24
C ASP A 385 -5.27 13.64 25.36
N GLU A 386 -5.70 12.56 26.02
CA GLU A 386 -4.89 11.80 26.98
C GLU A 386 -3.63 11.21 26.32
N VAL A 387 -3.73 10.68 25.09
CA VAL A 387 -2.56 10.20 24.33
C VAL A 387 -1.56 11.34 24.14
N VAL A 388 -2.01 12.48 23.62
CA VAL A 388 -1.15 13.64 23.35
C VAL A 388 -0.50 14.16 24.64
N GLU A 389 -1.24 14.20 25.74
CA GLU A 389 -0.72 14.59 27.04
C GLU A 389 0.42 13.68 27.50
N GLN A 390 0.22 12.36 27.47
CA GLN A 390 1.25 11.40 27.87
C GLN A 390 2.48 11.46 26.95
N LEU A 391 2.26 11.53 25.63
CA LEU A 391 3.33 11.59 24.65
C LEU A 391 4.26 12.80 24.88
N TYR A 392 3.71 14.00 25.06
CA TYR A 392 4.53 15.20 25.31
C TYR A 392 5.07 15.31 26.73
N LYS A 393 4.40 14.70 27.71
CA LYS A 393 4.94 14.59 29.08
C LYS A 393 6.25 13.80 29.10
N ASN A 394 6.38 12.80 28.23
CA ASN A 394 7.56 11.93 28.14
C ASN A 394 8.43 12.21 26.89
N GLU A 395 8.38 13.41 26.32
CA GLU A 395 9.22 13.77 25.17
C GLU A 395 10.71 13.69 25.52
N ASP A 396 11.50 13.00 24.69
CA ASP A 396 12.96 13.07 24.77
C ASP A 396 13.42 14.44 24.23
N PRO A 397 14.03 15.30 25.05
CA PRO A 397 14.42 16.65 24.63
C PRO A 397 15.57 16.67 23.61
N LYS A 398 16.31 15.56 23.44
CA LYS A 398 17.42 15.46 22.49
C LYS A 398 16.94 15.03 21.11
N THR A 399 16.08 14.03 21.05
CA THR A 399 15.64 13.42 19.78
C THR A 399 14.24 13.85 19.37
N GLY A 400 13.44 14.37 20.29
CA GLY A 400 12.03 14.71 20.05
C GLY A 400 11.13 13.48 19.95
N ALA A 401 11.63 12.29 20.31
CA ALA A 401 10.84 11.07 20.39
C ALA A 401 9.81 11.17 21.52
N LEU A 402 8.59 10.73 21.26
CA LEU A 402 7.49 10.77 22.23
C LEU A 402 7.18 9.36 22.74
N TYR A 403 6.88 9.22 24.03
CA TYR A 403 6.65 7.92 24.65
C TYR A 403 5.35 7.89 25.47
N SER A 404 4.61 6.80 25.41
CA SER A 404 3.43 6.57 26.27
C SER A 404 3.81 6.22 27.70
N ASP A 405 2.95 6.54 28.69
CA ASP A 405 3.20 6.23 30.10
C ASP A 405 3.33 4.71 30.36
N ASN A 406 2.66 3.87 29.57
CA ASN A 406 2.73 2.41 29.70
C ASN A 406 4.01 1.79 29.09
N GLY A 407 4.91 2.60 28.53
CA GLY A 407 6.18 2.16 27.92
C GLY A 407 6.04 1.29 26.67
N CYS A 408 4.84 1.21 26.07
CA CYS A 408 4.55 0.30 24.96
C CYS A 408 4.49 0.99 23.59
N LEU A 409 4.42 2.32 23.54
CA LEU A 409 4.33 3.12 22.32
C LEU A 409 5.43 4.19 22.29
N MET A 410 6.16 4.25 21.19
CA MET A 410 7.06 5.32 20.79
C MET A 410 6.51 5.97 19.53
N VAL A 411 6.58 7.30 19.44
CA VAL A 411 6.08 8.03 18.27
C VAL A 411 7.04 9.11 17.79
N LEU A 412 7.21 9.17 16.46
CA LEU A 412 8.07 10.09 15.72
C LEU A 412 7.25 10.75 14.61
N PHE A 413 6.87 12.01 14.79
CA PHE A 413 5.93 12.72 13.90
C PHE A 413 6.56 13.73 12.93
N ASN A 414 7.90 13.85 12.91
CA ASN A 414 8.59 14.80 12.04
C ASN A 414 9.07 14.16 10.72
N GLY A 415 8.40 13.10 10.27
CA GLY A 415 8.74 12.39 9.03
C GLY A 415 9.78 11.28 9.21
N PHE A 416 9.97 10.53 8.13
CA PHE A 416 10.84 9.36 8.08
C PHE A 416 12.33 9.72 8.15
N LYS A 417 12.73 10.88 7.58
CA LYS A 417 14.12 11.37 7.66
C LYS A 417 14.53 11.72 9.09
N HIS A 418 13.61 12.27 9.90
CA HIS A 418 13.82 12.47 11.33
C HIS A 418 13.94 11.14 12.08
N ALA A 419 13.04 10.19 11.78
CA ALA A 419 13.10 8.87 12.39
C ALA A 419 14.41 8.12 12.08
N ALA A 420 14.96 8.28 10.88
CA ALA A 420 16.26 7.71 10.51
C ALA A 420 17.41 8.27 11.37
N ALA A 421 17.36 9.55 11.76
CA ALA A 421 18.31 10.12 12.71
C ALA A 421 18.14 9.57 14.15
N CYS A 422 16.99 8.97 14.46
CA CYS A 422 16.64 8.39 15.76
C CYS A 422 16.76 6.86 15.79
N SER A 423 17.40 6.23 14.79
CA SER A 423 17.41 4.76 14.63
C SER A 423 17.90 4.00 15.86
N ASN A 424 18.90 4.52 16.58
CA ASN A 424 19.41 3.89 17.80
C ASN A 424 18.38 3.92 18.94
N ASP A 425 17.60 5.01 19.06
CA ASP A 425 16.54 5.11 20.06
C ASP A 425 15.40 4.14 19.73
N ILE A 426 15.03 4.03 18.44
CA ILE A 426 14.06 3.06 17.93
C ILE A 426 14.50 1.63 18.28
N GLU A 427 15.76 1.28 17.97
CA GLU A 427 16.29 -0.05 18.25
C GLU A 427 16.33 -0.35 19.76
N SER A 428 16.75 0.62 20.58
CA SER A 428 16.76 0.50 22.04
C SER A 428 15.34 0.26 22.58
N PHE A 429 14.37 1.06 22.13
CA PHE A 429 12.97 0.93 22.52
C PHE A 429 12.37 -0.43 22.14
N LEU A 430 12.59 -0.89 20.91
CA LEU A 430 12.10 -2.20 20.43
C LEU A 430 12.68 -3.38 21.23
N ASN A 431 13.87 -3.22 21.80
CA ASN A 431 14.55 -4.24 22.59
C ASN A 431 14.30 -4.17 24.11
N SER A 432 13.60 -3.14 24.58
CA SER A 432 13.30 -2.90 26.01
C SER A 432 12.18 -3.76 26.59
#